data_AF-A0AA39GX40-F1
#
_entry.id   AF-A0AA39GX40-F1
#
_cell.length_a   1.000
_cell.length_b   1.000
_cell.length_c   1.000
_cell.angle_alpha   90.00
_cell.angle_beta   90.00
_cell.angle_gamma   90.00
#
_symmetry.space_group_name_H-M   'P 1'
#
loop_
_entity.id
_entity.type
_entity.pdbx_description
1 polymer ?
#
loop_
_entity_poly.entity_id
_entity_poly.type
_entity_poly.pdbx_seq_one_letter_code
_entity_poly.pdbx_strand_id
1 'polypeptide(L)'
;MLWRCLVAAVIIHFAAAQFCERIEIQYFDGEQEELRTGANRSIAVLVKRHDDVKDEAPIVGKLIAGCRDTFGCHVTERSEDINVNLNENNNWTQSVNVIVVAEFVGYNFLQITCNGSVLPESSYRLRILRSEFEHIIAKVFTVFVTIFVTGITFLMGTQLELARIKNIMRRPIGPLTGFFCQFIIMPTVGYTLATVLIPEDQTAIRFALFAASCSPGGGKSSFWTIIYDGNLDLSVSMTFTQTISALFMMPIYIYTFGQHFFTERVRVPFVHILESLLILIVPSVLGMVFISYKKHLVEKLNRWIKIATWTSTVLTTVFGVYANWYVLYLFRWYIVVAGCALPWSGYVLAYFIALATQQQHRERITIAIETGIQNIGISMIMLLWSLPEPEVDLALVMPLTIILATDKPLMALWLIRKCFFRNGTAVEDVYKPEIPATVGKSEEKTEALKLEDVNVKTA
;
A
#
# COMPACT_ATOMS: atom_id res chain seq x y z
N MET A 1 19.24 -21.71 58.10
CA MET A 1 19.06 -20.38 57.48
C MET A 1 18.51 -20.51 56.05
N LEU A 2 19.19 -21.24 55.16
CA LEU A 2 18.70 -21.57 53.80
C LEU A 2 17.27 -22.17 53.73
N TRP A 3 16.92 -23.11 54.60
CA TRP A 3 15.56 -23.68 54.67
C TRP A 3 14.48 -22.63 55.00
N ARG A 4 14.78 -21.69 55.91
CA ARG A 4 13.87 -20.60 56.26
C ARG A 4 13.71 -19.60 55.12
N CYS A 5 14.78 -19.34 54.35
CA CYS A 5 14.72 -18.51 53.15
C CYS A 5 13.93 -19.17 52.02
N LEU A 6 14.09 -20.49 51.81
CA LEU A 6 13.33 -21.27 50.83
C LEU A 6 11.84 -21.33 51.18
N VAL A 7 11.51 -21.62 52.44
CA VAL A 7 10.11 -21.64 52.91
C VAL A 7 9.49 -20.24 52.81
N ALA A 8 10.22 -19.19 53.18
CA ALA A 8 9.74 -17.81 53.00
C ALA A 8 9.52 -17.47 51.51
N ALA A 9 10.44 -17.85 50.62
CA ALA A 9 10.30 -17.61 49.18
C ALA A 9 9.09 -18.36 48.59
N VAL A 10 8.86 -19.61 48.99
CA VAL A 10 7.69 -20.40 48.54
C VAL A 10 6.39 -19.80 49.08
N ILE A 11 6.33 -19.40 50.35
CA ILE A 11 5.14 -18.76 50.94
C ILE A 11 4.84 -17.43 50.24
N ILE A 12 5.85 -16.61 49.96
CA ILE A 12 5.69 -15.35 49.23
C ILE A 12 5.16 -15.61 47.82
N HIS A 13 5.71 -16.61 47.12
CA HIS A 13 5.28 -16.91 45.75
C HIS A 13 3.84 -17.44 45.71
N PHE A 14 3.46 -18.26 46.70
CA PHE A 14 2.11 -18.81 46.82
C PHE A 14 1.08 -17.75 47.21
N ALA A 15 1.40 -16.88 48.17
CA ALA A 15 0.55 -15.75 48.57
C ALA A 15 0.35 -14.75 47.41
N ALA A 16 1.39 -14.52 46.61
CA ALA A 16 1.33 -13.60 45.49
C ALA A 16 0.55 -14.19 44.30
N ALA A 17 0.60 -15.51 44.07
CA ALA A 17 -0.26 -16.19 43.10
C ALA A 17 -1.74 -16.13 43.52
N GLN A 18 -2.02 -16.32 44.81
CA GLN A 18 -3.37 -16.25 45.38
C GLN A 18 -3.96 -14.83 45.33
N PHE A 19 -3.13 -13.78 45.34
CA PHE A 19 -3.57 -12.39 45.14
C PHE A 19 -4.10 -12.16 43.71
N CYS A 20 -3.39 -12.64 42.69
CA CYS A 20 -3.73 -12.39 41.28
C CYS A 20 -5.06 -13.03 40.87
N GLU A 21 -5.46 -14.16 41.47
CA GLU A 21 -6.74 -14.83 41.18
C GLU A 21 -7.96 -14.15 41.85
N ARG A 22 -7.74 -13.25 42.81
CA ARG A 22 -8.81 -12.62 43.61
C ARG A 22 -9.24 -11.24 43.10
N ILE A 23 -8.68 -10.78 41.99
CA ILE A 23 -8.88 -9.43 41.45
C ILE A 23 -9.42 -9.47 40.03
N GLU A 24 -10.28 -8.51 39.71
CA GLU A 24 -10.82 -8.26 38.37
C GLU A 24 -10.45 -6.83 37.94
N ILE A 25 -10.15 -6.65 36.66
CA ILE A 25 -9.73 -5.37 36.10
C ILE A 25 -10.77 -4.89 35.10
N GLN A 26 -11.30 -3.69 35.32
CA GLN A 26 -12.21 -3.02 34.42
C GLN A 26 -11.60 -1.69 33.96
N TYR A 27 -11.64 -1.42 32.65
CA TYR A 27 -11.16 -0.17 32.08
C TYR A 27 -12.33 0.79 31.92
N PHE A 28 -12.24 1.96 32.54
CA PHE A 28 -13.14 3.06 32.26
C PHE A 28 -12.43 4.08 31.39
N ASP A 29 -13.01 4.26 30.22
CA ASP A 29 -12.61 5.30 29.32
C ASP A 29 -13.58 6.48 29.47
N GLY A 30 -13.06 7.68 29.72
CA GLY A 30 -13.86 8.90 29.57
C GLY A 30 -14.28 9.08 28.11
N GLU A 31 -14.94 10.19 27.77
CA GLU A 31 -15.19 10.51 26.35
C GLU A 31 -13.92 10.27 25.51
N GLN A 32 -14.04 9.47 24.45
CA GLN A 32 -12.94 8.89 23.67
C GLN A 32 -12.03 9.96 23.07
N GLU A 33 -11.08 10.49 23.83
CA GLU A 33 -10.00 11.28 23.25
C GLU A 33 -9.04 10.35 22.48
N GLU A 34 -8.90 10.62 21.19
CA GLU A 34 -8.01 9.89 20.30
C GLU A 34 -6.56 9.97 20.78
N LEU A 35 -5.92 8.82 21.06
CA LEU A 35 -4.52 8.77 21.44
C LEU A 35 -3.64 8.96 20.19
N ARG A 36 -2.91 10.08 20.11
CA ARG A 36 -2.01 10.43 19.00
C ARG A 36 -0.54 10.22 19.37
N THR A 37 0.31 9.94 18.39
CA THR A 37 1.77 9.83 18.59
C THR A 37 2.33 11.13 19.20
N GLY A 38 3.17 10.97 20.23
CA GLY A 38 3.72 12.07 21.02
C GLY A 38 2.79 12.66 22.08
N ALA A 39 1.53 12.21 22.15
CA ALA A 39 0.60 12.57 23.21
C ALA A 39 0.55 11.49 24.30
N ASN A 40 0.08 11.88 25.47
CA ASN A 40 -0.23 10.98 26.57
C ASN A 40 -1.74 10.95 26.84
N ARG A 41 -2.22 9.82 27.36
CA ARG A 41 -3.63 9.65 27.74
C ARG A 41 -3.70 8.96 29.09
N SER A 42 -4.51 9.52 29.98
CA SER A 42 -4.84 8.87 31.25
C SER A 42 -6.02 7.92 31.06
N ILE A 43 -5.81 6.64 31.34
CA ILE A 43 -6.86 5.62 31.32
C ILE A 43 -7.17 5.25 32.75
N ALA A 44 -8.45 5.33 33.14
CA ALA A 44 -8.87 4.93 34.47
C ALA A 44 -9.01 3.40 34.51
N VAL A 45 -8.18 2.78 35.34
CA VAL A 45 -8.20 1.35 35.60
C VAL A 45 -8.88 1.14 36.95
N LEU A 46 -10.00 0.43 36.94
CA LEU A 46 -10.70 0.02 38.14
C LEU A 46 -10.26 -1.39 38.50
N VAL A 47 -9.66 -1.53 39.68
CA VAL A 47 -9.35 -2.83 40.28
C VAL A 47 -10.48 -3.15 41.25
N LYS A 48 -11.19 -4.25 40.96
CA LYS A 48 -12.24 -4.81 41.81
C LYS A 48 -11.78 -6.12 42.39
N ARG A 49 -12.39 -6.47 43.51
CA ARG A 49 -12.33 -7.83 44.03
C ARG A 49 -13.23 -8.75 43.21
N HIS A 50 -12.77 -9.97 42.96
CA HIS A 50 -13.55 -11.00 42.29
C HIS A 50 -14.71 -11.47 43.19
N ASP A 51 -15.93 -11.53 42.64
CA ASP A 51 -17.19 -11.73 43.38
C ASP A 51 -17.31 -13.09 44.09
N ASP A 52 -16.57 -14.11 43.64
CA ASP A 52 -16.61 -15.48 44.19
C ASP A 52 -15.92 -15.64 45.56
N VAL A 53 -15.28 -14.61 46.10
CA VAL A 53 -14.48 -14.69 47.33
C VAL A 53 -15.19 -13.98 48.49
N LYS A 54 -15.69 -14.74 49.48
CA LYS A 54 -16.43 -14.22 50.66
C LYS A 54 -15.59 -13.87 51.91
N ASP A 55 -14.25 -13.80 51.80
CA ASP A 55 -13.37 -13.46 52.94
C ASP A 55 -13.42 -11.96 53.32
N GLU A 56 -13.49 -11.56 54.58
CA GLU A 56 -13.43 -10.13 54.97
C GLU A 56 -11.99 -9.57 55.07
N ALA A 57 -10.98 -10.34 54.65
CA ALA A 57 -9.58 -9.93 54.75
C ALA A 57 -9.19 -8.89 53.68
N PRO A 58 -8.42 -7.84 54.04
CA PRO A 58 -7.93 -6.85 53.07
C PRO A 58 -6.97 -7.50 52.06
N ILE A 59 -7.11 -7.10 50.80
CA ILE A 59 -6.31 -7.63 49.68
C ILE A 59 -5.27 -6.56 49.32
N VAL A 60 -3.99 -6.87 49.56
CA VAL A 60 -2.86 -5.95 49.27
C VAL A 60 -1.89 -6.62 48.32
N GLY A 61 -1.50 -5.91 47.27
CA GLY A 61 -0.52 -6.42 46.31
C GLY A 61 -0.08 -5.36 45.31
N LYS A 62 0.83 -5.77 44.42
CA LYS A 62 1.44 -4.90 43.42
C LYS A 62 1.07 -5.39 42.02
N LEU A 63 0.62 -4.48 41.17
CA LEU A 63 0.35 -4.69 39.76
C LEU A 63 1.30 -3.83 38.92
N ILE A 64 1.67 -4.33 37.74
CA ILE A 64 2.53 -3.60 36.80
C ILE A 64 1.74 -3.36 35.51
N ALA A 65 1.53 -2.10 35.17
CA ALA A 65 0.90 -1.70 33.92
C ALA A 65 1.97 -1.52 32.83
N GLY A 66 1.76 -2.16 31.68
CA GLY A 66 2.67 -2.08 30.54
C GLY A 66 1.95 -2.21 29.21
N CYS A 67 2.59 -1.75 28.15
CA CYS A 67 2.15 -2.02 26.78
C CYS A 67 2.67 -3.37 26.31
N ARG A 68 1.88 -4.10 25.53
CA ARG A 68 2.30 -5.37 24.92
C ARG A 68 3.52 -5.17 24.01
N ASP A 69 3.49 -4.13 23.19
CA ASP A 69 4.63 -3.71 22.37
C ASP A 69 5.19 -2.39 22.91
N THR A 70 6.38 -2.46 23.52
CA THR A 70 7.06 -1.30 24.09
C THR A 70 7.56 -0.31 23.03
N PHE A 71 7.65 -0.73 21.75
CA PHE A 71 7.99 0.17 20.65
C PHE A 71 6.79 1.05 20.24
N GLY A 72 5.56 0.56 20.47
CA GLY A 72 4.35 1.29 20.11
C GLY A 72 3.88 2.26 21.19
N CYS A 73 3.94 1.85 22.46
CA CYS A 73 3.62 2.71 23.59
C CYS A 73 4.40 2.30 24.83
N HIS A 74 4.54 3.23 25.77
CA HIS A 74 5.04 2.94 27.10
C HIS A 74 4.14 3.59 28.16
N VAL A 75 4.17 3.05 29.37
CA VAL A 75 3.50 3.64 30.53
C VAL A 75 4.53 4.52 31.26
N THR A 76 4.13 5.69 31.73
CA THR A 76 5.04 6.55 32.50
C THR A 76 5.48 5.85 33.79
N GLU A 77 6.74 5.99 34.22
CA GLU A 77 7.29 5.35 35.43
C GLU A 77 6.40 5.51 36.69
N ARG A 78 5.70 6.65 36.81
CA ARG A 78 4.77 6.92 37.92
C ARG A 78 3.49 6.08 37.92
N SER A 79 3.12 5.57 36.75
CA SER A 79 1.89 4.79 36.51
C SER A 79 2.18 3.32 36.21
N GLU A 80 3.45 2.93 36.09
CA GLU A 80 3.88 1.55 35.84
C GLU A 80 3.62 0.68 37.08
N ASP A 81 3.97 1.18 38.26
CA ASP A 81 3.79 0.47 39.53
C ASP A 81 2.48 0.85 40.22
N ILE A 82 1.52 -0.07 40.24
CA ILE A 82 0.21 0.12 40.86
C ILE A 82 0.16 -0.63 42.20
N ASN A 83 0.10 0.12 43.31
CA ASN A 83 -0.10 -0.43 44.64
C ASN A 83 -1.61 -0.57 44.92
N VAL A 84 -2.08 -1.81 45.05
CA VAL A 84 -3.48 -2.14 45.28
C VAL A 84 -3.72 -2.39 46.77
N ASN A 85 -4.76 -1.77 47.32
CA ASN A 85 -5.24 -2.00 48.68
C ASN A 85 -6.77 -1.98 48.69
N LEU A 86 -7.39 -3.16 48.67
CA LEU A 86 -8.85 -3.32 48.69
C LEU A 86 -9.30 -3.65 50.11
N ASN A 87 -10.22 -2.85 50.65
CA ASN A 87 -10.75 -2.97 52.00
C ASN A 87 -12.27 -2.67 52.02
N GLU A 88 -12.90 -2.88 53.17
CA GLU A 88 -14.33 -2.58 53.32
C GLU A 88 -14.64 -1.08 53.12
N ASN A 89 -13.71 -0.20 53.53
CA ASN A 89 -13.86 1.25 53.42
C ASN A 89 -13.97 1.75 51.96
N ASN A 90 -13.30 1.08 51.01
CA ASN A 90 -13.38 1.39 49.58
C ASN A 90 -14.35 0.47 48.82
N ASN A 91 -15.21 -0.23 49.55
CA ASN A 91 -16.16 -1.20 49.01
C ASN A 91 -15.47 -2.21 48.08
N TRP A 92 -14.25 -2.63 48.43
CA TRP A 92 -13.43 -3.56 47.65
C TRP A 92 -13.11 -3.10 46.21
N THR A 93 -13.09 -1.79 45.99
CA THR A 93 -12.82 -1.17 44.69
C THR A 93 -11.78 -0.06 44.79
N GLN A 94 -10.86 0.01 43.83
CA GLN A 94 -9.86 1.07 43.74
C GLN A 94 -9.71 1.51 42.29
N SER A 95 -9.83 2.82 42.01
CA SER A 95 -9.51 3.37 40.69
C SER A 95 -8.09 3.95 40.67
N VAL A 96 -7.39 3.69 39.57
CA VAL A 96 -6.02 4.15 39.34
C VAL A 96 -5.91 4.70 37.93
N ASN A 97 -5.34 5.89 37.80
CA ASN A 97 -5.12 6.50 36.49
C ASN A 97 -3.75 6.06 35.94
N VAL A 98 -3.78 5.33 34.84
CA VAL A 98 -2.57 4.88 34.13
C VAL A 98 -2.31 5.83 32.96
N ILE A 99 -1.18 6.53 32.99
CA ILE A 99 -0.78 7.43 31.92
C ILE A 99 0.01 6.64 30.88
N VAL A 100 -0.60 6.47 29.70
CA VAL A 100 0.02 5.81 28.54
C VAL A 100 0.54 6.87 27.59
N VAL A 101 1.77 6.71 27.11
CA VAL A 101 2.41 7.55 26.11
C VAL A 101 2.50 6.77 24.80
N ALA A 102 2.00 7.38 23.72
CA ALA A 102 2.06 6.77 22.39
C ALA A 102 3.33 7.17 21.64
N GLU A 103 4.08 6.17 21.19
CA GLU A 103 5.31 6.38 20.41
C GLU A 103 5.11 6.10 18.91
N PHE A 104 4.35 5.06 18.58
CA PHE A 104 4.21 4.61 17.19
C PHE A 104 2.75 4.33 16.78
N VAL A 105 2.43 4.65 15.52
CA VAL A 105 1.08 4.49 14.95
C VAL A 105 0.70 3.01 14.84
N GLY A 106 -0.54 2.68 15.18
CA GLY A 106 -1.09 1.34 14.99
C GLY A 106 -1.99 0.88 16.13
N TYR A 107 -2.02 -0.43 16.33
CA TYR A 107 -2.78 -1.07 17.39
C TYR A 107 -1.84 -1.62 18.45
N ASN A 108 -2.08 -1.26 19.71
CA ASN A 108 -1.36 -1.81 20.85
C ASN A 108 -2.35 -2.28 21.92
N PHE A 109 -1.85 -2.96 22.95
CA PHE A 109 -2.66 -3.42 24.07
C PHE A 109 -2.02 -2.95 25.37
N LEU A 110 -2.77 -2.21 26.17
CA LEU A 110 -2.43 -2.00 27.57
C LEU A 110 -2.75 -3.27 28.33
N GLN A 111 -1.76 -3.83 29.02
CA GLN A 111 -1.87 -5.03 29.81
C GLN A 111 -1.44 -4.76 31.24
N ILE A 112 -2.13 -5.39 32.18
CA ILE A 112 -1.74 -5.33 33.59
C ILE A 112 -1.24 -6.70 33.97
N THR A 113 -0.01 -6.73 34.47
CA THR A 113 0.69 -7.95 34.87
C THR A 113 0.76 -8.03 36.38
N CYS A 114 0.60 -9.25 36.88
CA CYS A 114 0.67 -9.60 38.28
C CYS A 114 1.74 -10.67 38.43
N ASN A 115 2.85 -10.35 39.13
CA ASN A 115 4.04 -11.21 39.27
C ASN A 115 4.58 -11.78 37.94
N GLY A 116 4.56 -10.99 36.87
CA GLY A 116 5.04 -11.39 35.54
C GLY A 116 4.05 -12.22 34.71
N SER A 117 2.88 -12.56 35.26
CA SER A 117 1.78 -13.17 34.51
C SER A 117 0.76 -12.11 34.06
N VAL A 118 0.30 -12.19 32.81
CA VAL A 118 -0.77 -11.31 32.30
C VAL A 118 -2.10 -11.82 32.84
N LEU A 119 -2.90 -10.95 33.45
CA LEU A 119 -4.21 -11.32 33.95
C LEU A 119 -5.15 -11.65 32.77
N PRO A 120 -5.96 -12.72 32.84
CA PRO A 120 -6.99 -12.98 31.84
C PRO A 120 -7.95 -11.78 31.76
N GLU A 121 -8.33 -11.40 30.54
CA GLU A 121 -9.21 -10.25 30.23
C GLU A 121 -8.66 -8.83 30.50
N SER A 122 -7.42 -8.68 30.98
CA SER A 122 -6.83 -7.36 31.24
C SER A 122 -6.21 -6.66 30.00
N SER A 123 -6.64 -6.96 28.78
CA SER A 123 -6.03 -6.35 27.58
C SER A 123 -6.94 -5.29 26.99
N TYR A 124 -6.63 -4.02 27.28
CA TYR A 124 -7.33 -2.88 26.69
C TYR A 124 -6.68 -2.49 25.37
N ARG A 125 -7.47 -2.46 24.28
CA ARG A 125 -6.96 -2.16 22.93
C ARG A 125 -6.79 -0.65 22.76
N LEU A 126 -5.55 -0.24 22.53
CA LEU A 126 -5.18 1.14 22.22
C LEU A 126 -5.17 1.34 20.70
N ARG A 127 -5.88 2.37 20.24
CA ARG A 127 -5.79 2.89 18.87
C ARG A 127 -4.86 4.10 18.90
N ILE A 128 -3.67 3.96 18.30
CA ILE A 128 -2.69 5.03 18.24
C ILE A 128 -2.72 5.63 16.85
N LEU A 129 -3.15 6.88 16.77
CA LEU A 129 -3.20 7.68 15.55
C LEU A 129 -1.92 8.50 15.40
N ARG A 130 -1.69 9.05 14.21
CA ARG A 130 -0.57 9.96 13.99
C ARG A 130 -0.76 11.31 14.69
N SER A 131 0.35 12.01 14.90
CA SER A 131 0.38 13.35 15.50
C SER A 131 -0.45 14.32 14.66
N GLU A 132 -1.01 15.38 15.26
CA GLU A 132 -1.78 16.38 14.52
C GLU A 132 -0.95 17.03 13.40
N PHE A 133 0.33 17.28 13.64
CA PHE A 133 1.24 17.83 12.63
C PHE A 133 1.44 16.86 11.46
N GLU A 134 1.65 15.58 11.76
CA GLU A 134 1.77 14.51 10.75
C GLU A 134 0.44 14.33 9.99
N HIS A 135 -0.70 14.50 10.66
CA HIS A 135 -2.03 14.43 10.03
C HIS A 135 -2.22 15.54 9.00
N ILE A 136 -1.80 16.76 9.33
CA ILE A 136 -1.85 17.90 8.41
C ILE A 136 -0.93 17.63 7.20
N ILE A 137 0.30 17.17 7.42
CA ILE A 137 1.23 16.82 6.33
C ILE A 137 0.64 15.71 5.45
N ALA A 138 0.09 14.66 6.05
CA ALA A 138 -0.53 13.55 5.33
C ALA A 138 -1.73 14.01 4.49
N LYS A 139 -2.58 14.91 5.02
CA LYS A 139 -3.67 15.50 4.24
C LYS A 139 -3.16 16.31 3.05
N VAL A 140 -2.15 17.15 3.25
CA VAL A 140 -1.51 17.92 2.17
C VAL A 140 -0.93 16.97 1.12
N PHE A 141 -0.27 15.89 1.55
CA PHE A 141 0.23 14.83 0.68
C PHE A 141 -0.87 14.15 -0.11
N THR A 142 -1.96 13.73 0.53
CA THR A 142 -3.10 13.08 -0.14
C THR A 142 -3.72 13.99 -1.19
N VAL A 143 -3.92 15.28 -0.89
CA VAL A 143 -4.44 16.26 -1.87
C VAL A 143 -3.46 16.43 -3.04
N PHE A 144 -2.17 16.59 -2.74
CA PHE A 144 -1.11 16.71 -3.75
C PHE A 144 -1.09 15.50 -4.69
N VAL A 145 -1.03 14.28 -4.13
CA VAL A 145 -1.00 13.04 -4.91
C VAL A 145 -2.29 12.86 -5.71
N THR A 146 -3.44 13.18 -5.12
CA THR A 146 -4.72 13.10 -5.83
C THR A 146 -4.72 14.00 -7.07
N ILE A 147 -4.27 15.25 -6.97
CA ILE A 147 -4.18 16.17 -8.11
C ILE A 147 -3.23 15.64 -9.18
N PHE A 148 -2.02 15.23 -8.80
CA PHE A 148 -1.00 14.79 -9.75
C PHE A 148 -1.35 13.47 -10.43
N VAL A 149 -1.87 12.48 -9.69
CA VAL A 149 -2.29 11.21 -10.26
C VAL A 149 -3.50 11.39 -11.16
N THR A 150 -4.50 12.17 -10.75
CA THR A 150 -5.67 12.52 -11.59
C THR A 150 -5.23 13.22 -12.88
N GLY A 151 -4.27 14.15 -12.78
CA GLY A 151 -3.68 14.81 -13.94
C GLY A 151 -2.96 13.84 -14.88
N ILE A 152 -2.13 12.94 -14.33
CA ILE A 152 -1.46 11.91 -15.13
C ILE A 152 -2.48 10.96 -15.78
N THR A 153 -3.45 10.44 -15.04
CA THR A 153 -4.44 9.51 -15.58
C THR A 153 -5.28 10.16 -16.68
N PHE A 154 -5.61 11.45 -16.54
CA PHE A 154 -6.17 12.25 -17.63
C PHE A 154 -5.23 12.34 -18.84
N LEU A 155 -3.96 12.70 -18.64
CA LEU A 155 -2.97 12.80 -19.72
C LEU A 155 -2.77 11.45 -20.43
N MET A 156 -2.74 10.34 -19.70
CA MET A 156 -2.74 9.00 -20.27
C MET A 156 -4.00 8.76 -21.10
N GLY A 157 -5.16 9.18 -20.58
CA GLY A 157 -6.43 9.23 -21.32
C GLY A 157 -6.30 9.90 -22.69
N THR A 158 -5.60 11.03 -22.76
CA THR A 158 -5.41 11.75 -24.03
C THR A 158 -4.51 11.02 -25.03
N GLN A 159 -3.71 10.03 -24.64
CA GLN A 159 -2.87 9.27 -25.58
C GLN A 159 -3.63 8.17 -26.33
N LEU A 160 -4.89 7.95 -25.97
CA LEU A 160 -5.70 6.84 -26.44
C LEU A 160 -6.54 7.26 -27.65
N GLU A 161 -5.97 7.12 -28.84
CA GLU A 161 -6.72 7.34 -30.07
C GLU A 161 -7.61 6.12 -30.39
N LEU A 162 -8.93 6.31 -30.31
CA LEU A 162 -9.96 5.28 -30.58
C LEU A 162 -9.74 4.52 -31.91
N ALA A 163 -9.20 5.20 -32.93
CA ALA A 163 -8.91 4.60 -34.23
C ALA A 163 -7.78 3.56 -34.16
N ARG A 164 -6.75 3.77 -33.35
CA ARG A 164 -5.65 2.82 -33.15
C ARG A 164 -6.11 1.58 -32.40
N ILE A 165 -6.91 1.78 -31.35
CA ILE A 165 -7.50 0.69 -30.56
C ILE A 165 -8.36 -0.22 -31.46
N LYS A 166 -9.20 0.36 -32.32
CA LYS A 166 -10.06 -0.41 -33.23
C LYS A 166 -9.26 -1.33 -34.15
N ASN A 167 -8.10 -0.90 -34.62
CA ASN A 167 -7.23 -1.72 -35.47
C ASN A 167 -6.56 -2.85 -34.70
N ILE A 168 -6.18 -2.63 -33.45
CA ILE A 168 -5.50 -3.64 -32.61
C ILE A 168 -6.50 -4.68 -32.11
N MET A 169 -7.74 -4.27 -31.84
CA MET A 169 -8.85 -5.19 -31.54
C MET A 169 -9.21 -6.14 -32.71
N ARG A 170 -8.70 -5.90 -33.93
CA ARG A 170 -8.81 -6.86 -35.05
C ARG A 170 -7.87 -8.07 -34.90
N ARG A 171 -6.86 -8.00 -34.02
CA ARG A 171 -6.00 -9.13 -33.64
C ARG A 171 -6.10 -9.36 -32.13
N PRO A 172 -7.21 -9.97 -31.66
CA PRO A 172 -7.61 -9.91 -30.25
C PRO A 172 -6.77 -10.81 -29.32
N ILE A 173 -5.97 -11.75 -29.85
CA ILE A 173 -5.31 -12.77 -29.03
C ILE A 173 -4.33 -12.15 -28.03
N GLY A 174 -3.51 -11.19 -28.46
CA GLY A 174 -2.56 -10.48 -27.59
C GLY A 174 -3.25 -9.70 -26.47
N PRO A 175 -4.16 -8.75 -26.79
CA PRO A 175 -4.93 -8.01 -25.79
C PRO A 175 -5.72 -8.90 -24.83
N LEU A 176 -6.32 -9.99 -25.33
CA LEU A 176 -7.08 -10.94 -24.50
C LEU A 176 -6.17 -11.73 -23.56
N THR A 177 -4.98 -12.14 -24.02
CA THR A 177 -3.97 -12.77 -23.16
C THR A 177 -3.56 -11.81 -22.04
N GLY A 178 -3.32 -10.54 -22.39
CA GLY A 178 -3.02 -9.49 -21.43
C GLY A 178 -4.13 -9.25 -20.42
N PHE A 179 -5.38 -9.22 -20.88
CA PHE A 179 -6.55 -9.09 -20.01
C PHE A 179 -6.66 -10.26 -19.02
N PHE A 180 -6.47 -11.49 -19.51
CA PHE A 180 -6.47 -12.70 -18.68
C PHE A 180 -5.36 -12.65 -17.62
N CYS A 181 -4.14 -12.26 -18.01
CA CYS A 181 -3.04 -12.10 -17.06
C CYS A 181 -3.37 -11.03 -15.99
N GLN A 182 -3.91 -9.88 -16.40
CA GLN A 182 -4.17 -8.76 -15.51
C GLN A 182 -5.29 -9.02 -14.51
N PHE A 183 -6.41 -9.59 -14.95
CA PHE A 183 -7.59 -9.69 -14.11
C PHE A 183 -7.88 -11.09 -13.60
N ILE A 184 -7.12 -12.12 -13.99
CA ILE A 184 -7.28 -13.45 -13.42
C ILE A 184 -6.00 -13.86 -12.70
N ILE A 185 -4.85 -13.81 -13.40
CA ILE A 185 -3.58 -14.27 -12.81
C ILE A 185 -3.14 -13.36 -11.68
N MET A 186 -3.13 -12.03 -11.89
CA MET A 186 -2.62 -11.11 -10.88
C MET A 186 -3.44 -11.07 -9.59
N PRO A 187 -4.79 -10.98 -9.60
CA PRO A 187 -5.58 -11.09 -8.38
C PRO A 187 -5.37 -12.42 -7.66
N THR A 188 -5.26 -13.53 -8.40
CA THR A 188 -4.97 -14.85 -7.81
C THR A 188 -3.63 -14.86 -7.10
N VAL A 189 -2.58 -14.38 -7.78
CA VAL A 189 -1.23 -14.24 -7.22
C VAL A 189 -1.24 -13.34 -5.99
N GLY A 190 -1.88 -12.17 -6.07
CA GLY A 190 -1.96 -11.23 -4.96
C GLY A 190 -2.67 -11.82 -3.74
N TYR A 191 -3.77 -12.55 -3.95
CA TYR A 191 -4.48 -13.26 -2.88
C TYR A 191 -3.60 -14.34 -2.25
N THR A 192 -2.91 -15.16 -3.05
CA THR A 192 -2.00 -16.19 -2.55
C THR A 192 -0.80 -15.59 -1.79
N LEU A 193 -0.19 -14.53 -2.31
CA LEU A 193 0.93 -13.87 -1.64
C LEU A 193 0.48 -13.22 -0.32
N ALA A 194 -0.69 -12.55 -0.31
CA ALA A 194 -1.26 -11.97 0.90
C ALA A 194 -1.61 -13.02 1.94
N THR A 195 -2.04 -14.21 1.52
CA THR A 195 -2.41 -15.27 2.46
C THR A 195 -1.22 -16.03 3.02
N VAL A 196 -0.20 -16.31 2.19
CA VAL A 196 0.95 -17.15 2.53
C VAL A 196 2.10 -16.37 3.17
N LEU A 197 2.42 -15.17 2.67
CA LEU A 197 3.62 -14.43 3.11
C LEU A 197 3.34 -13.45 4.24
N ILE A 198 2.13 -12.94 4.34
CA ILE A 198 1.78 -11.90 5.32
C ILE A 198 1.03 -12.55 6.50
N PRO A 199 1.45 -12.30 7.75
CA PRO A 199 0.77 -12.78 8.94
C PRO A 199 -0.73 -12.43 9.01
N GLU A 200 -1.54 -13.29 9.61
CA GLU A 200 -3.00 -13.15 9.65
C GLU A 200 -3.48 -11.91 10.41
N ASP A 201 -2.72 -11.46 11.41
CA ASP A 201 -2.99 -10.26 12.20
C ASP A 201 -2.80 -8.95 11.40
N GLN A 202 -2.07 -9.00 10.28
CA GLN A 202 -1.73 -7.85 9.45
C GLN A 202 -2.75 -7.62 8.32
N THR A 203 -4.02 -7.56 8.68
CA THR A 203 -5.17 -7.44 7.78
C THR A 203 -5.08 -6.29 6.76
N ALA A 204 -4.70 -5.09 7.22
CA ALA A 204 -4.55 -3.90 6.37
C ALA A 204 -3.50 -4.09 5.27
N ILE A 205 -2.37 -4.73 5.60
CA ILE A 205 -1.27 -5.00 4.66
C ILE A 205 -1.68 -6.06 3.64
N ARG A 206 -2.36 -7.13 4.08
CA ARG A 206 -2.90 -8.18 3.20
C ARG A 206 -3.87 -7.59 2.19
N PHE A 207 -4.81 -6.78 2.66
CA PHE A 207 -5.77 -6.10 1.80
C PHE A 207 -5.07 -5.16 0.81
N ALA A 208 -4.07 -4.40 1.26
CA ALA A 208 -3.33 -3.49 0.39
C ALA A 208 -2.58 -4.23 -0.74
N LEU A 209 -1.97 -5.38 -0.44
CA LEU A 209 -1.32 -6.23 -1.43
C LEU A 209 -2.32 -6.78 -2.46
N PHE A 210 -3.47 -7.27 -1.99
CA PHE A 210 -4.53 -7.76 -2.85
C PHE A 210 -5.12 -6.65 -3.72
N ALA A 211 -5.42 -5.49 -3.14
CA ALA A 211 -5.93 -4.32 -3.86
C ALA A 211 -4.95 -3.84 -4.95
N ALA A 212 -3.65 -3.82 -4.64
CA ALA A 212 -2.61 -3.54 -5.63
C ALA A 212 -2.66 -4.53 -6.79
N SER A 213 -2.75 -5.84 -6.51
CA SER A 213 -2.80 -6.88 -7.54
C SER A 213 -4.00 -6.81 -8.49
N CYS A 214 -5.09 -6.18 -8.06
CA CYS A 214 -6.30 -5.98 -8.85
C CYS A 214 -6.21 -4.75 -9.77
N SER A 215 -5.19 -3.91 -9.60
CA SER A 215 -5.05 -2.67 -10.37
C SER A 215 -4.73 -2.97 -11.84
N PRO A 216 -5.14 -2.09 -12.79
CA PRO A 216 -4.83 -2.28 -14.21
C PRO A 216 -3.33 -2.05 -14.49
N GLY A 217 -2.89 -2.32 -15.72
CA GLY A 217 -1.55 -1.96 -16.19
C GLY A 217 -1.22 -0.48 -15.96
N GLY A 218 0.02 -0.19 -15.58
CA GLY A 218 0.49 1.14 -15.20
C GLY A 218 1.26 1.83 -16.31
N GLY A 219 1.09 3.14 -16.49
CA GLY A 219 1.69 3.89 -17.60
C GLY A 219 3.21 3.87 -17.75
N LYS A 220 3.93 3.48 -16.69
CA LYS A 220 5.37 3.23 -16.74
C LYS A 220 5.71 2.03 -17.64
N SER A 221 4.77 1.12 -17.90
CA SER A 221 4.93 -0.04 -18.78
C SER A 221 5.34 0.37 -20.20
N SER A 222 4.67 1.37 -20.77
CA SER A 222 4.96 1.90 -22.11
C SER A 222 6.42 2.32 -22.27
N PHE A 223 7.02 2.92 -21.24
CA PHE A 223 8.43 3.33 -21.26
C PHE A 223 9.36 2.12 -21.31
N TRP A 224 9.12 1.11 -20.47
CA TRP A 224 9.91 -0.11 -20.47
C TRP A 224 9.69 -0.94 -21.73
N THR A 225 8.49 -0.96 -22.30
CA THR A 225 8.20 -1.60 -23.58
C THR A 225 9.07 -1.03 -24.70
N ILE A 226 9.29 0.30 -24.73
CA ILE A 226 10.19 0.93 -25.70
C ILE A 226 11.64 0.49 -25.48
N ILE A 227 12.12 0.50 -24.23
CA ILE A 227 13.50 0.12 -23.90
C ILE A 227 13.82 -1.33 -24.30
N TYR A 228 12.82 -2.21 -24.22
CA TYR A 228 12.98 -3.64 -24.51
C TYR A 228 12.53 -4.02 -25.93
N ASP A 229 12.38 -3.07 -26.84
CA ASP A 229 11.98 -3.30 -28.23
C ASP A 229 10.65 -4.07 -28.38
N GLY A 230 9.73 -3.87 -27.43
CA GLY A 230 8.39 -4.46 -27.43
C GLY A 230 7.44 -3.76 -28.39
N ASN A 231 6.24 -4.33 -28.52
CA ASN A 231 5.15 -3.71 -29.28
C ASN A 231 4.48 -2.59 -28.44
N LEU A 232 4.80 -1.33 -28.72
CA LEU A 232 4.24 -0.17 -28.02
C LEU A 232 2.74 -0.01 -28.25
N ASP A 233 2.27 -0.24 -29.47
CA ASP A 233 0.84 -0.12 -29.81
C ASP A 233 0.00 -1.14 -29.01
N LEU A 234 0.53 -2.35 -28.82
CA LEU A 234 -0.07 -3.37 -27.96
C LEU A 234 -0.09 -2.93 -26.48
N SER A 235 1.01 -2.37 -25.97
CA SER A 235 1.13 -1.89 -24.57
C SER A 235 0.04 -0.85 -24.28
N VAL A 236 -0.02 0.20 -25.10
CA VAL A 236 -0.99 1.30 -24.93
C VAL A 236 -2.44 0.78 -25.03
N SER A 237 -2.71 -0.17 -25.94
CA SER A 237 -4.04 -0.76 -26.07
C SER A 237 -4.42 -1.64 -24.88
N MET A 238 -3.46 -2.40 -24.34
CA MET A 238 -3.68 -3.22 -23.14
C MET A 238 -3.91 -2.34 -21.91
N THR A 239 -3.06 -1.34 -21.65
CA THR A 239 -3.23 -0.38 -20.55
C THR A 239 -4.63 0.22 -20.62
N PHE A 240 -5.08 0.58 -21.82
CA PHE A 240 -6.37 1.17 -22.04
C PHE A 240 -7.53 0.25 -21.69
N THR A 241 -7.60 -0.91 -22.36
CA THR A 241 -8.70 -1.85 -22.16
C THR A 241 -8.75 -2.27 -20.70
N GLN A 242 -7.59 -2.47 -20.07
CA GLN A 242 -7.53 -2.79 -18.65
C GLN A 242 -7.99 -1.63 -17.76
N THR A 243 -7.63 -0.39 -18.05
CA THR A 243 -8.08 0.77 -17.26
C THR A 243 -9.60 0.93 -17.30
N ILE A 244 -10.24 0.73 -18.46
CA ILE A 244 -11.70 0.70 -18.54
C ILE A 244 -12.26 -0.48 -17.74
N SER A 245 -11.73 -1.68 -17.94
CA SER A 245 -12.26 -2.87 -17.27
C SER A 245 -12.05 -2.86 -15.75
N ALA A 246 -11.04 -2.15 -15.26
CA ALA A 246 -10.80 -1.96 -13.82
C ALA A 246 -11.97 -1.26 -13.11
N LEU A 247 -12.79 -0.46 -13.81
CA LEU A 247 -14.02 0.13 -13.28
C LEU A 247 -14.95 -0.90 -12.66
N PHE A 248 -15.01 -2.08 -13.26
CA PHE A 248 -15.91 -3.15 -12.86
C PHE A 248 -15.14 -4.24 -12.12
N MET A 249 -13.96 -4.61 -12.61
CA MET A 249 -13.19 -5.71 -12.04
C MET A 249 -12.67 -5.41 -10.63
N MET A 250 -12.13 -4.22 -10.36
CA MET A 250 -11.59 -3.91 -9.02
C MET A 250 -12.69 -3.95 -7.94
N PRO A 251 -13.86 -3.28 -8.10
CA PRO A 251 -14.94 -3.39 -7.12
C PRO A 251 -15.42 -4.83 -6.93
N ILE A 252 -15.55 -5.61 -8.01
CA ILE A 252 -16.00 -7.01 -7.93
C ILE A 252 -15.01 -7.84 -7.11
N TYR A 253 -13.71 -7.73 -7.38
CA TYR A 253 -12.68 -8.47 -6.63
C TYR A 253 -12.61 -8.06 -5.17
N ILE A 254 -12.71 -6.77 -4.88
CA ILE A 254 -12.71 -6.25 -3.51
C ILE A 254 -13.98 -6.68 -2.76
N TYR A 255 -15.13 -6.69 -3.42
CA TYR A 255 -16.39 -7.13 -2.83
C TYR A 255 -16.40 -8.63 -2.51
N THR A 256 -15.87 -9.45 -3.41
CA THR A 256 -15.91 -10.92 -3.29
C THR A 256 -14.78 -11.47 -2.41
N PHE A 257 -13.54 -11.08 -2.68
CA PHE A 257 -12.36 -11.61 -1.99
C PHE A 257 -11.84 -10.66 -0.91
N GLY A 258 -11.99 -9.34 -1.09
CA GLY A 258 -11.51 -8.34 -0.14
C GLY A 258 -12.11 -8.48 1.27
N GLN A 259 -13.33 -9.01 1.39
CA GLN A 259 -13.99 -9.30 2.68
C GLN A 259 -13.20 -10.29 3.55
N HIS A 260 -12.42 -11.20 2.95
CA HIS A 260 -11.64 -12.19 3.70
C HIS A 260 -10.49 -11.55 4.50
N PHE A 261 -10.08 -10.33 4.14
CA PHE A 261 -8.98 -9.65 4.81
C PHE A 261 -9.45 -8.77 5.96
N PHE A 262 -10.73 -8.50 6.11
CA PHE A 262 -11.26 -7.70 7.21
C PHE A 262 -12.08 -8.55 8.16
N THR A 263 -11.84 -8.39 9.47
CA THR A 263 -12.60 -9.08 10.52
C THR A 263 -13.95 -8.37 10.74
N GLU A 264 -14.94 -9.07 11.32
CA GLU A 264 -16.32 -8.59 11.59
C GLU A 264 -16.45 -7.19 12.24
N ARG A 265 -15.38 -6.69 12.88
CA ARG A 265 -15.34 -5.39 13.56
C ARG A 265 -14.98 -4.20 12.66
N VAL A 266 -14.39 -4.43 11.49
CA VAL A 266 -14.03 -3.38 10.51
C VAL A 266 -14.70 -3.72 9.20
N ARG A 267 -15.84 -3.10 8.91
CA ARG A 267 -16.51 -3.30 7.62
C ARG A 267 -15.72 -2.58 6.54
N VAL A 268 -15.47 -3.28 5.43
CA VAL A 268 -14.93 -2.67 4.21
C VAL A 268 -15.87 -1.54 3.79
N PRO A 269 -15.41 -0.29 3.70
CA PRO A 269 -16.23 0.82 3.28
C PRO A 269 -16.38 0.80 1.76
N PHE A 270 -17.19 -0.15 1.27
CA PHE A 270 -17.39 -0.40 -0.16
C PHE A 270 -17.83 0.83 -0.94
N VAL A 271 -18.67 1.67 -0.32
CA VAL A 271 -19.13 2.93 -0.94
C VAL A 271 -17.94 3.85 -1.20
N HIS A 272 -17.07 4.06 -0.22
CA HIS A 272 -15.87 4.90 -0.37
C HIS A 272 -14.85 4.30 -1.34
N ILE A 273 -14.75 2.98 -1.42
CA ILE A 273 -13.93 2.29 -2.42
C ILE A 273 -14.46 2.54 -3.83
N LEU A 274 -15.78 2.43 -4.03
CA LEU A 274 -16.40 2.70 -5.32
C LEU A 274 -16.27 4.18 -5.71
N GLU A 275 -16.53 5.10 -4.78
CA GLU A 275 -16.38 6.55 -4.98
C GLU A 275 -14.94 6.92 -5.36
N SER A 276 -13.94 6.40 -4.64
CA SER A 276 -12.53 6.67 -4.93
C SER A 276 -12.10 6.12 -6.29
N LEU A 277 -12.56 4.93 -6.68
CA LEU A 277 -12.29 4.38 -8.02
C LEU A 277 -12.95 5.21 -9.13
N LEU A 278 -14.19 5.69 -8.92
CA LEU A 278 -14.86 6.58 -9.88
C LEU A 278 -14.09 7.89 -10.06
N ILE A 279 -13.65 8.52 -8.96
CA ILE A 279 -12.83 9.75 -8.99
C ILE A 279 -11.55 9.55 -9.80
N LEU A 280 -10.96 8.35 -9.77
CA LEU A 280 -9.71 8.04 -10.46
C LEU A 280 -9.87 7.71 -11.94
N ILE A 281 -10.99 7.11 -12.33
CA ILE A 281 -11.18 6.62 -13.69
C ILE A 281 -11.91 7.63 -14.57
N VAL A 282 -12.81 8.47 -14.01
CA VAL A 282 -13.48 9.56 -14.74
C VAL A 282 -12.47 10.48 -15.48
N PRO A 283 -11.35 10.94 -14.87
CA PRO A 283 -10.34 11.72 -15.56
C PRO A 283 -9.75 11.00 -16.77
N SER A 284 -9.50 9.69 -16.69
CA SER A 284 -9.00 8.90 -17.80
C SER A 284 -9.98 8.91 -18.97
N VAL A 285 -11.27 8.75 -18.68
CA VAL A 285 -12.34 8.81 -19.70
C VAL A 285 -12.46 10.20 -20.30
N LEU A 286 -12.41 11.26 -19.47
CA LEU A 286 -12.42 12.64 -19.95
C LEU A 286 -11.23 12.95 -20.85
N GLY A 287 -10.04 12.44 -20.54
CA GLY A 287 -8.85 12.59 -21.38
C GLY A 287 -9.05 12.01 -22.78
N MET A 288 -9.70 10.84 -22.88
CA MET A 288 -10.04 10.23 -24.17
C MET A 288 -11.03 11.04 -24.98
N VAL A 289 -12.10 11.49 -24.32
CA VAL A 289 -13.10 12.35 -24.96
C VAL A 289 -12.41 13.61 -25.46
N PHE A 290 -11.49 14.18 -24.68
CA PHE A 290 -10.75 15.38 -25.03
C PHE A 290 -9.88 15.22 -26.29
N ILE A 291 -9.13 14.12 -26.44
CA ILE A 291 -8.36 13.88 -27.68
C ILE A 291 -9.27 13.74 -28.90
N SER A 292 -10.47 13.16 -28.75
CA SER A 292 -11.40 13.02 -29.87
C SER A 292 -11.87 14.36 -30.45
N TYR A 293 -11.97 15.41 -29.61
CA TYR A 293 -12.39 16.75 -30.03
C TYR A 293 -11.24 17.71 -30.39
N LYS A 294 -10.06 17.58 -29.76
CA LYS A 294 -8.97 18.57 -29.84
C LYS A 294 -7.58 17.95 -30.09
N LYS A 295 -7.46 17.09 -31.12
CA LYS A 295 -6.22 16.40 -31.50
C LYS A 295 -4.96 17.28 -31.54
N HIS A 296 -5.05 18.46 -32.15
CA HIS A 296 -3.89 19.36 -32.29
C HIS A 296 -3.33 19.87 -30.95
N LEU A 297 -4.20 20.07 -29.95
CA LEU A 297 -3.77 20.47 -28.61
C LEU A 297 -3.09 19.31 -27.88
N VAL A 298 -3.59 18.09 -28.09
CA VAL A 298 -3.01 16.87 -27.51
C VAL A 298 -1.63 16.56 -28.10
N GLU A 299 -1.40 16.79 -29.40
CA GLU A 299 -0.07 16.66 -30.00
C GLU A 299 0.96 17.60 -29.34
N LYS A 300 0.55 18.83 -29.03
CA LYS A 300 1.39 19.79 -28.30
C LYS A 300 1.61 19.35 -26.85
N LEU A 301 0.59 18.78 -26.21
CA LEU A 301 0.65 18.29 -24.83
C LEU A 301 1.52 17.03 -24.71
N ASN A 302 1.44 16.11 -25.68
CA ASN A 302 2.23 14.87 -25.77
C ASN A 302 3.74 15.12 -25.68
N ARG A 303 4.22 16.26 -26.20
CA ARG A 303 5.63 16.67 -26.06
C ARG A 303 6.03 16.85 -24.60
N TRP A 304 5.12 17.33 -23.77
CA TRP A 304 5.33 17.59 -22.34
C TRP A 304 4.95 16.43 -21.45
N ILE A 305 4.13 15.47 -21.91
CA ILE A 305 3.66 14.35 -21.08
C ILE A 305 4.83 13.57 -20.49
N LYS A 306 5.85 13.22 -21.28
CA LYS A 306 7.01 12.47 -20.76
C LYS A 306 7.69 13.20 -19.59
N ILE A 307 7.89 14.51 -19.73
CA ILE A 307 8.49 15.35 -18.69
C ILE A 307 7.54 15.43 -17.49
N ALA A 308 6.25 15.69 -17.72
CA ALA A 308 5.25 15.81 -16.65
C ALA A 308 5.12 14.51 -15.85
N THR A 309 5.07 13.35 -16.50
CA THR A 309 4.99 12.03 -15.84
C THR A 309 6.24 11.73 -15.02
N TRP A 310 7.43 12.00 -15.55
CA TRP A 310 8.68 11.81 -14.81
C TRP A 310 8.79 12.76 -13.62
N THR A 311 8.57 14.05 -13.84
CA THR A 311 8.61 15.08 -12.79
C THR A 311 7.60 14.77 -11.69
N SER A 312 6.37 14.43 -12.04
CA SER A 312 5.34 14.02 -11.08
C SER A 312 5.75 12.77 -10.29
N THR A 313 6.27 11.73 -10.97
CA THR A 313 6.72 10.50 -10.29
C THR A 313 7.81 10.82 -9.27
N VAL A 314 8.81 11.64 -9.63
CA VAL A 314 9.88 12.05 -8.72
C VAL A 314 9.33 12.88 -7.56
N LEU A 315 8.50 13.90 -7.83
CA LEU A 315 7.92 14.76 -6.79
C LEU A 315 7.04 13.98 -5.82
N THR A 316 6.12 13.15 -6.33
CA THR A 316 5.25 12.29 -5.51
C THR A 316 6.05 11.29 -4.69
N THR A 317 7.14 10.74 -5.24
CA THR A 317 8.01 9.81 -4.49
C THR A 317 8.76 10.54 -3.38
N VAL A 318 9.41 11.67 -3.67
CA VAL A 318 10.18 12.44 -2.68
C VAL A 318 9.26 12.96 -1.58
N PHE A 319 8.14 13.58 -1.95
CA PHE A 319 7.18 14.07 -0.96
C PHE A 319 6.50 12.94 -0.20
N GLY A 320 6.25 11.80 -0.85
CA GLY A 320 5.69 10.61 -0.19
C GLY A 320 6.62 10.00 0.83
N VAL A 321 7.92 9.90 0.53
CA VAL A 321 8.95 9.44 1.48
C VAL A 321 9.06 10.42 2.65
N TYR A 322 9.02 11.72 2.38
CA TYR A 322 9.05 12.74 3.45
C TYR A 322 7.80 12.67 4.35
N ALA A 323 6.61 12.67 3.75
CA ALA A 323 5.33 12.66 4.48
C ALA A 323 5.08 11.35 5.23
N ASN A 324 5.67 10.24 4.78
CA ASN A 324 5.45 8.90 5.32
C ASN A 324 6.76 8.28 5.83
N TRP A 325 7.70 9.09 6.32
CA TRP A 325 9.00 8.58 6.78
C TRP A 325 8.86 7.51 7.87
N TYR A 326 7.89 7.68 8.78
CA TYR A 326 7.62 6.72 9.85
C TYR A 326 7.21 5.33 9.32
N VAL A 327 6.61 5.26 8.13
CA VAL A 327 6.20 4.01 7.47
C VAL A 327 7.42 3.15 7.12
N LEU A 328 8.61 3.75 6.96
CA LEU A 328 9.84 3.00 6.74
C LEU A 328 10.20 2.09 7.94
N TYR A 329 9.80 2.45 9.16
CA TYR A 329 10.01 1.59 10.34
C TYR A 329 9.09 0.36 10.36
N LEU A 330 7.94 0.44 9.68
CA LEU A 330 7.03 -0.70 9.51
C LEU A 330 7.56 -1.73 8.51
N PHE A 331 8.66 -1.47 7.80
CA PHE A 331 9.23 -2.46 6.89
C PHE A 331 9.69 -3.69 7.67
N ARG A 332 9.09 -4.82 7.31
CA ARG A 332 9.47 -6.16 7.77
C ARG A 332 9.89 -6.97 6.55
N TRP A 333 10.74 -7.97 6.77
CA TRP A 333 11.28 -8.80 5.68
C TRP A 333 10.17 -9.43 4.82
N TYR A 334 9.07 -9.88 5.44
CA TYR A 334 7.95 -10.50 4.74
C TYR A 334 7.19 -9.51 3.85
N ILE A 335 7.10 -8.23 4.24
CA ILE A 335 6.50 -7.16 3.43
C ILE A 335 7.35 -6.92 2.18
N VAL A 336 8.66 -6.83 2.35
CA VAL A 336 9.60 -6.64 1.23
C VAL A 336 9.54 -7.81 0.26
N VAL A 337 9.57 -9.04 0.77
CA VAL A 337 9.47 -10.25 -0.06
C VAL A 337 8.14 -10.27 -0.83
N ALA A 338 7.01 -9.99 -0.17
CA ALA A 338 5.70 -9.97 -0.82
C ALA A 338 5.59 -8.84 -1.87
N GLY A 339 6.07 -7.63 -1.55
CA GLY A 339 6.07 -6.48 -2.45
C GLY A 339 6.98 -6.66 -3.67
N CYS A 340 8.07 -7.42 -3.55
CA CYS A 340 8.88 -7.85 -4.68
C CYS A 340 8.21 -8.97 -5.48
N ALA A 341 7.65 -9.96 -4.79
CA ALA A 341 7.07 -11.15 -5.41
C ALA A 341 5.92 -10.80 -6.35
N LEU A 342 5.07 -9.82 -6.02
CA LEU A 342 3.92 -9.45 -6.84
C LEU A 342 4.30 -9.01 -8.28
N PRO A 343 5.08 -7.93 -8.50
CA PRO A 343 5.46 -7.53 -9.86
C PRO A 343 6.34 -8.57 -10.56
N TRP A 344 7.22 -9.26 -9.81
CA TRP A 344 8.18 -10.20 -10.40
C TRP A 344 7.52 -11.47 -10.91
N SER A 345 6.61 -12.04 -10.11
CA SER A 345 5.77 -13.16 -10.56
C SER A 345 4.90 -12.74 -11.74
N GLY A 346 4.42 -11.49 -11.75
CA GLY A 346 3.76 -10.88 -12.90
C GLY A 346 4.53 -10.98 -14.20
N TYR A 347 5.77 -10.46 -14.22
CA TYR A 347 6.63 -10.50 -15.40
C TYR A 347 6.83 -11.94 -15.90
N VAL A 348 7.13 -12.86 -14.98
CA VAL A 348 7.47 -14.24 -15.30
C VAL A 348 6.25 -15.01 -15.81
N LEU A 349 5.15 -14.99 -15.06
CA LEU A 349 3.94 -15.74 -15.41
C LEU A 349 3.32 -15.22 -16.70
N ALA A 350 3.23 -13.91 -16.88
CA ALA A 350 2.68 -13.33 -18.10
C ALA A 350 3.55 -13.64 -19.33
N TYR A 351 4.88 -13.69 -19.19
CA TYR A 351 5.76 -14.13 -20.27
C TYR A 351 5.49 -15.58 -20.68
N PHE A 352 5.35 -16.49 -19.72
CA PHE A 352 5.06 -17.91 -20.00
C PHE A 352 3.66 -18.12 -20.57
N ILE A 353 2.67 -17.35 -20.12
CA ILE A 353 1.33 -17.40 -20.69
C ILE A 353 1.33 -16.89 -22.13
N ALA A 354 2.02 -15.77 -22.42
CA ALA A 354 2.18 -15.26 -23.78
C ALA A 354 2.98 -16.21 -24.68
N LEU A 355 3.90 -16.98 -24.12
CA LEU A 355 4.59 -18.08 -24.81
C LEU A 355 3.62 -19.21 -25.15
N ALA A 356 2.78 -19.63 -24.20
CA ALA A 356 1.78 -20.68 -24.38
C ALA A 356 0.70 -20.30 -25.41
N THR A 357 0.31 -19.03 -25.46
CA THR A 357 -0.61 -18.49 -26.48
C THR A 357 0.09 -18.14 -27.81
N GLN A 358 1.34 -18.58 -27.99
CA GLN A 358 2.11 -18.48 -29.23
C GLN A 358 2.26 -17.04 -29.76
N GLN A 359 2.31 -16.04 -28.88
CA GLN A 359 2.51 -14.64 -29.28
C GLN A 359 3.90 -14.43 -29.89
N GLN A 360 4.09 -13.37 -30.67
CA GLN A 360 5.41 -13.03 -31.21
C GLN A 360 6.34 -12.53 -30.11
N HIS A 361 7.66 -12.57 -30.34
CA HIS A 361 8.65 -12.18 -29.32
C HIS A 361 8.42 -10.78 -28.74
N ARG A 362 8.16 -9.79 -29.61
CA ARG A 362 7.84 -8.41 -29.19
C ARG A 362 6.58 -8.31 -28.35
N GLU A 363 5.56 -9.11 -28.68
CA GLU A 363 4.28 -9.14 -27.95
C GLU A 363 4.42 -9.84 -26.59
N ARG A 364 5.24 -10.91 -26.49
CA ARG A 364 5.54 -11.57 -25.21
C ARG A 364 6.22 -10.62 -24.23
N ILE A 365 7.19 -9.83 -24.71
CA ILE A 365 7.85 -8.80 -23.90
C ILE A 365 6.84 -7.76 -23.44
N THR A 366 6.01 -7.24 -24.35
CA THR A 366 4.96 -6.27 -24.01
C THR A 366 4.00 -6.81 -22.96
N ILE A 367 3.45 -8.01 -23.16
CA ILE A 367 2.48 -8.61 -22.22
C ILE A 367 3.12 -8.84 -20.85
N ALA A 368 4.38 -9.30 -20.80
CA ALA A 368 5.10 -9.48 -19.55
C ALA A 368 5.26 -8.15 -18.79
N ILE A 369 5.81 -7.13 -19.45
CA ILE A 369 6.07 -5.79 -18.87
C ILE A 369 4.75 -5.15 -18.42
N GLU A 370 3.72 -5.19 -19.26
CA GLU A 370 2.41 -4.60 -18.98
C GLU A 370 1.73 -5.27 -17.78
N THR A 371 1.85 -6.59 -17.65
CA THR A 371 1.24 -7.30 -16.52
C THR A 371 1.98 -7.02 -15.21
N GLY A 372 3.31 -7.08 -15.21
CA GLY A 372 4.10 -6.86 -13.99
C GLY A 372 4.13 -5.41 -13.52
N ILE A 373 4.05 -4.43 -14.43
CA ILE A 373 3.93 -3.02 -14.08
C ILE A 373 2.45 -2.66 -13.94
N GLN A 374 1.99 -2.69 -12.70
CA GLN A 374 0.63 -2.30 -12.36
C GLN A 374 0.52 -0.81 -12.01
N ASN A 375 -0.70 -0.26 -12.09
CA ASN A 375 -1.00 1.10 -11.67
C ASN A 375 -1.25 1.18 -10.16
N ILE A 376 -0.17 1.08 -9.39
CA ILE A 376 -0.21 1.12 -7.92
C ILE A 376 -0.77 2.45 -7.38
N GLY A 377 -0.68 3.53 -8.15
CA GLY A 377 -1.27 4.83 -7.79
C GLY A 377 -2.79 4.74 -7.59
N ILE A 378 -3.49 3.97 -8.42
CA ILE A 378 -4.94 3.76 -8.28
C ILE A 378 -5.25 3.05 -6.96
N SER A 379 -4.55 1.94 -6.67
CA SER A 379 -4.76 1.22 -5.41
C SER A 379 -4.37 2.06 -4.19
N MET A 380 -3.31 2.87 -4.28
CA MET A 380 -2.87 3.72 -3.18
C MET A 380 -3.89 4.80 -2.85
N ILE A 381 -4.44 5.49 -3.86
CA ILE A 381 -5.47 6.52 -3.63
C ILE A 381 -6.76 5.88 -3.13
N MET A 382 -7.15 4.73 -3.68
CA MET A 382 -8.29 3.98 -3.17
C MET A 382 -8.15 3.69 -1.67
N LEU A 383 -6.98 3.23 -1.21
CA LEU A 383 -6.70 3.02 0.22
C LEU A 383 -6.77 4.31 1.03
N LEU A 384 -6.15 5.41 0.54
CA LEU A 384 -6.13 6.72 1.20
C LEU A 384 -7.53 7.30 1.45
N TRP A 385 -8.46 7.09 0.53
CA TRP A 385 -9.82 7.62 0.62
C TRP A 385 -10.79 6.68 1.31
N SER A 386 -10.47 5.38 1.37
CA SER A 386 -11.40 4.37 1.88
C SER A 386 -11.10 3.96 3.31
N LEU A 387 -9.83 3.84 3.71
CA LEU A 387 -9.49 3.29 5.02
C LEU A 387 -9.42 4.38 6.10
N PRO A 388 -9.96 4.12 7.31
CA PRO A 388 -9.77 5.00 8.45
C PRO A 388 -8.33 4.89 9.00
N GLU A 389 -7.97 5.81 9.89
CA GLU A 389 -6.74 5.72 10.68
C GLU A 389 -6.95 4.75 11.87
N PRO A 390 -5.94 3.92 12.22
CA PRO A 390 -4.58 3.82 11.65
C PRO A 390 -4.43 2.80 10.50
N GLU A 391 -5.51 2.16 10.03
CA GLU A 391 -5.43 1.12 8.98
C GLU A 391 -4.81 1.60 7.68
N VAL A 392 -5.12 2.83 7.27
CA VAL A 392 -4.55 3.43 6.06
C VAL A 392 -3.02 3.48 6.14
N ASP A 393 -2.45 3.85 7.28
CA ASP A 393 -1.00 4.01 7.44
C ASP A 393 -0.27 2.67 7.41
N LEU A 394 -0.86 1.65 8.02
CA LEU A 394 -0.38 0.28 7.95
C LEU A 394 -0.47 -0.27 6.52
N ALA A 395 -1.56 0.01 5.82
CA ALA A 395 -1.77 -0.42 4.44
C ALA A 395 -0.77 0.20 3.46
N LEU A 396 -0.42 1.48 3.62
CA LEU A 396 0.44 2.23 2.70
C LEU A 396 1.87 1.68 2.57
N VAL A 397 2.37 0.94 3.57
CA VAL A 397 3.68 0.26 3.50
C VAL A 397 3.77 -0.60 2.24
N MET A 398 2.68 -1.28 1.88
CA MET A 398 2.67 -2.26 0.81
C MET A 398 2.73 -1.62 -0.59
N PRO A 399 1.85 -0.67 -0.97
CA PRO A 399 1.98 0.08 -2.22
C PRO A 399 3.37 0.73 -2.40
N LEU A 400 3.93 1.32 -1.33
CA LEU A 400 5.27 1.93 -1.38
C LEU A 400 6.35 0.89 -1.67
N THR A 401 6.27 -0.27 -1.03
CA THR A 401 7.19 -1.39 -1.27
C THR A 401 7.12 -1.88 -2.73
N ILE A 402 5.90 -2.04 -3.26
CA ILE A 402 5.70 -2.49 -4.64
C ILE A 402 6.29 -1.46 -5.62
N ILE A 403 6.01 -0.16 -5.43
CA ILE A 403 6.57 0.91 -6.28
C ILE A 403 8.10 0.85 -6.32
N LEU A 404 8.75 0.60 -5.17
CA LEU A 404 10.20 0.48 -5.09
C LEU A 404 10.75 -0.77 -5.78
N ALA A 405 9.99 -1.87 -5.79
CA ALA A 405 10.40 -3.17 -6.31
C ALA A 405 10.15 -3.35 -7.82
N THR A 406 9.11 -2.72 -8.38
CA THR A 406 8.65 -2.93 -9.76
C THR A 406 9.74 -2.70 -10.81
N ASP A 407 10.50 -1.62 -10.70
CA ASP A 407 11.46 -1.18 -11.73
C ASP A 407 12.83 -1.88 -11.61
N LYS A 408 13.14 -2.51 -10.47
CA LYS A 408 14.46 -3.09 -10.16
C LYS A 408 14.91 -4.23 -11.10
N PRO A 409 14.09 -5.28 -11.36
CA PRO A 409 14.53 -6.36 -12.25
C PRO A 409 14.73 -5.88 -13.68
N LEU A 410 13.87 -4.98 -14.17
CA LEU A 410 13.98 -4.40 -15.52
C LEU A 410 15.21 -3.50 -15.63
N MET A 411 15.53 -2.71 -14.60
CA MET A 411 16.74 -1.90 -14.61
C MET A 411 18.01 -2.76 -14.55
N ALA A 412 18.03 -3.81 -13.72
CA ALA A 412 19.14 -4.74 -13.63
C ALA A 412 19.40 -5.45 -14.96
N LEU A 413 18.35 -6.01 -15.59
CA LEU A 413 18.44 -6.66 -16.90
C LEU A 413 18.94 -5.71 -18.00
N TRP A 414 18.48 -4.46 -17.98
CA TRP A 414 18.95 -3.45 -18.93
C TRP A 414 20.43 -3.09 -18.72
N LEU A 415 20.86 -2.90 -17.48
CA LEU A 415 22.27 -2.65 -17.14
C LEU A 415 23.15 -3.82 -17.53
N ILE A 416 22.74 -5.06 -17.24
CA ILE A 416 23.44 -6.28 -17.65
C ILE A 416 23.55 -6.32 -19.18
N ARG A 417 22.45 -6.11 -19.90
CA ARG A 417 22.47 -6.07 -21.37
C ARG A 417 23.45 -5.01 -21.90
N LYS A 418 23.44 -3.82 -21.32
CA LYS A 418 24.33 -2.71 -21.71
C LYS A 418 25.81 -2.98 -21.39
N CYS A 419 26.10 -3.65 -20.28
CA CYS A 419 27.46 -4.00 -19.88
C CYS A 419 28.03 -5.16 -20.73
N PHE A 420 27.24 -6.20 -21.02
CA PHE A 420 27.73 -7.39 -21.72
C PHE A 420 27.67 -7.30 -23.25
N PHE A 421 26.69 -6.59 -23.84
CA PHE A 421 26.52 -6.50 -25.29
C PHE A 421 27.13 -5.23 -25.92
N ARG A 422 28.02 -4.53 -25.21
CA ARG A 422 28.70 -3.32 -25.70
C ARG A 422 29.56 -3.52 -26.97
N ASN A 423 29.80 -4.76 -27.37
CA ASN A 423 30.63 -5.12 -28.54
C ASN A 423 29.84 -5.55 -29.80
N GLY A 424 28.50 -5.50 -29.80
CA GLY A 424 27.70 -5.88 -30.97
C GLY A 424 26.77 -4.77 -31.42
N THR A 425 27.18 -4.05 -32.47
CA THR A 425 26.41 -3.10 -33.32
C THR A 425 25.46 -2.13 -32.60
N ALA A 426 25.72 -0.83 -32.80
CA ALA A 426 24.81 0.25 -32.44
C ALA A 426 23.36 -0.15 -32.76
N VAL A 427 22.54 -0.24 -31.71
CA VAL A 427 21.09 -0.36 -31.85
C VAL A 427 20.64 0.91 -32.56
N GLU A 428 20.32 0.80 -33.84
CA GLU A 428 19.69 1.86 -34.61
C GLU A 428 18.37 2.21 -33.90
N ASP A 429 18.30 3.41 -33.32
CA ASP A 429 17.07 4.02 -32.84
C ASP A 429 16.09 4.18 -34.01
N VAL A 430 15.26 3.17 -34.28
CA VAL A 430 14.20 3.25 -35.30
C VAL A 430 12.86 2.89 -34.69
N TYR A 431 12.34 3.82 -33.89
CA TYR A 431 10.89 4.02 -33.82
C TYR A 431 10.50 4.99 -34.95
N LYS A 432 10.24 4.46 -36.15
CA LYS A 432 9.45 5.17 -37.17
C LYS A 432 7.99 4.75 -36.95
N PRO A 433 7.07 5.66 -36.57
CA PRO A 433 5.65 5.32 -36.53
C PRO A 433 5.20 4.94 -37.95
N GLU A 434 4.60 3.75 -38.10
CA GLU A 434 3.99 3.33 -39.36
C GLU A 434 2.82 4.28 -39.69
N ILE A 435 3.02 5.13 -40.71
CA ILE A 435 1.94 5.93 -41.29
C ILE A 435 1.08 4.98 -42.13
N PRO A 436 -0.24 4.90 -41.92
CA PRO A 436 -1.11 4.04 -42.73
C PRO A 436 -1.04 4.46 -44.20
N ALA A 437 -0.69 3.50 -45.07
CA ALA A 437 -0.62 3.70 -46.51
C ALA A 437 -2.03 3.76 -47.13
N THR A 438 -2.79 4.83 -46.87
CA THR A 438 -4.01 5.15 -47.63
C THR A 438 -4.38 6.64 -47.49
N VAL A 439 -3.71 7.54 -48.23
CA VAL A 439 -4.34 8.69 -48.93
C VAL A 439 -3.46 9.00 -50.15
N GLY A 440 -4.11 9.18 -51.30
CA GLY A 440 -3.50 9.13 -52.63
C GLY A 440 -2.47 10.22 -52.93
N LYS A 441 -1.72 9.93 -54.00
CA LYS A 441 -0.93 10.90 -54.76
C LYS A 441 -1.79 12.11 -55.14
N SER A 442 -1.39 13.30 -54.68
CA SER A 442 -1.55 14.55 -55.42
C SER A 442 -0.48 15.53 -54.95
N GLU A 443 0.17 16.13 -55.94
CA GLU A 443 1.28 17.07 -55.86
C GLU A 443 0.96 18.30 -55.01
N GLU A 444 1.89 18.75 -54.15
CA GLU A 444 2.22 20.17 -54.06
C GLU A 444 3.59 20.41 -53.42
N LYS A 445 4.44 21.14 -54.15
CA LYS A 445 5.72 21.71 -53.69
C LYS A 445 5.44 22.83 -52.68
N THR A 446 6.25 22.95 -51.61
CA THR A 446 6.79 24.21 -51.04
C THR A 446 7.85 23.81 -50.00
N GLU A 447 9.14 23.79 -50.35
CA GLU A 447 10.15 24.84 -50.10
C GLU A 447 10.54 25.11 -48.63
N ALA A 448 11.82 24.80 -48.37
CA ALA A 448 12.80 25.49 -47.52
C ALA A 448 12.61 25.57 -45.99
N LEU A 449 13.53 24.94 -45.25
CA LEU A 449 14.56 25.67 -44.50
C LEU A 449 15.69 24.75 -44.03
N LYS A 450 16.89 25.01 -44.56
CA LYS A 450 18.19 24.55 -44.05
C LYS A 450 18.50 25.23 -42.70
N LEU A 451 19.07 24.50 -41.76
CA LEU A 451 19.85 24.98 -40.62
C LEU A 451 20.87 23.86 -40.33
N GLU A 452 22.00 23.87 -41.01
CA GLU A 452 23.28 24.50 -40.64
C GLU A 452 24.14 23.65 -39.70
N ASP A 453 25.32 23.36 -40.23
CA ASP A 453 26.46 22.67 -39.63
C ASP A 453 26.90 23.34 -38.32
N VAL A 454 26.96 22.56 -37.22
CA VAL A 454 27.74 22.95 -36.04
C VAL A 454 29.08 22.22 -36.08
N ASN A 455 30.04 23.02 -36.50
CA ASN A 455 31.48 22.83 -36.62
C ASN A 455 32.11 22.28 -35.32
N VAL A 456 32.80 21.13 -35.42
CA VAL A 456 33.73 20.62 -34.40
C VAL A 456 35.06 21.35 -34.57
N LYS A 457 35.39 22.27 -33.67
CA LYS A 457 36.74 22.81 -33.55
C LYS A 457 37.57 21.95 -32.61
N THR A 458 38.57 21.29 -33.19
CA THR A 458 39.80 20.84 -32.55
C THR A 458 40.69 22.03 -32.20
N ALA A 459 41.13 22.13 -30.96
CA ALA A 459 42.45 22.59 -30.52
C ALA A 459 42.66 22.18 -29.07
#